data_AF-A0A3B1AZX3-F1
#
_entry.id   AF-A0A3B1AZX3-F1
#
_cell.length_a   1.000
_cell.length_b   1.000
_cell.length_c   1.000
_cell.angle_alpha   90.00
_cell.angle_beta   90.00
_cell.angle_gamma   90.00
#
_symmetry.space_group_name_H-M   'P 1'
#
loop_
_entity.id
_entity.type
_entity.pdbx_description
1 polymer ?
#
loop_
_entity_poly.entity_id
_entity_poly.type
_entity_poly.pdbx_seq_one_letter_code
_entity_poly.pdbx_strand_id
1 'polypeptide(L)'
;MSKLQKFNQILFAIMGSAIAIFATVSLIVIAMDFYKDWTRPDHTPLPDHKVIELVKNNKFAQTISYERGFWAWTDHIPQEDGSKKTVTSPYYIIPVSQTTLKNEQERENIGLRSMKMGMTDAYYGRSGGKYNNILIYNTTNNSIKKLFNQRLLVRHINIHKYHDSHFALLQTFRLSEIKDRKKDTLDDYYIYSFASEKLSKLAVPELNNISFITDQNLPYFLIRGRIDFDGNDKFDHYDPYRLFLWNYESHDISPFPGDAITEDLQKILEGQNLTPPKSSR
;
A
#
# COMPACT_ATOMS: atom_id res chain seq x y z
N MET A 1 -16.85 49.33 49.42
CA MET A 1 -17.39 47.97 49.14
C MET A 1 -17.96 47.79 47.73
N SER A 2 -18.60 48.79 47.11
CA SER A 2 -19.26 48.63 45.79
C SER A 2 -18.33 48.34 44.60
N LYS A 3 -17.08 48.84 44.60
CA LYS A 3 -16.12 48.60 43.49
C LYS A 3 -15.62 47.15 43.44
N LEU A 4 -15.38 46.53 44.60
CA LEU A 4 -14.91 45.14 44.69
C LEU A 4 -16.00 44.15 44.25
N GLN A 5 -17.26 44.42 44.63
CA GLN A 5 -18.41 43.63 44.18
C GLN A 5 -18.62 43.72 42.67
N LYS A 6 -18.51 44.93 42.09
CA LYS A 6 -18.59 45.11 40.62
C LYS A 6 -17.44 44.40 39.90
N PHE A 7 -16.22 44.45 40.43
CA PHE A 7 -15.08 43.75 39.86
C PHE A 7 -15.27 42.23 39.86
N ASN A 8 -15.71 41.66 40.99
CA ASN A 8 -15.99 40.23 41.09
C ASN A 8 -17.14 39.82 40.17
N GLN A 9 -18.18 40.63 40.04
CA GLN A 9 -19.30 40.36 39.14
C GLN A 9 -18.87 40.33 37.66
N ILE A 10 -17.99 41.25 37.25
CA ILE A 10 -17.41 41.27 35.90
C ILE A 10 -16.50 40.05 35.68
N LEU A 11 -15.66 39.71 36.66
CA LEU A 11 -14.77 38.55 36.59
C LEU A 11 -15.55 37.24 36.45
N PHE A 12 -16.62 37.05 37.23
CA PHE A 12 -17.49 35.88 37.12
C PHE A 12 -18.24 35.84 35.78
N ALA A 13 -18.66 36.98 35.25
CA ALA A 13 -19.31 37.05 33.95
C ALA A 13 -18.34 36.65 32.82
N ILE A 14 -17.08 37.10 32.88
CA ILE A 14 -16.04 36.72 31.91
C ILE A 14 -15.73 35.22 32.01
N MET A 15 -15.54 34.70 33.22
CA MET A 15 -15.30 33.27 33.42
C MET A 15 -16.47 32.39 32.96
N GLY A 16 -17.71 32.78 33.30
CA GLY A 16 -18.91 32.06 32.86
C GLY A 16 -19.06 32.06 31.35
N SER A 17 -18.76 33.19 30.71
CA SER A 17 -18.79 33.31 29.24
C SER A 17 -17.70 32.44 28.59
N ALA A 18 -16.48 32.41 29.16
CA ALA A 18 -15.41 31.55 28.67
C ALA A 18 -15.77 30.07 28.77
N ILE A 19 -16.33 29.63 29.90
CA ILE A 19 -16.78 28.24 30.09
C ILE A 19 -17.89 27.88 29.10
N ALA A 20 -18.85 28.78 28.87
CA ALA A 20 -19.92 28.56 27.91
C ALA A 20 -19.39 28.40 26.47
N ILE A 21 -18.40 29.21 26.08
CA ILE A 21 -17.75 29.10 24.77
C ILE A 21 -17.02 27.76 24.64
N PHE A 22 -16.23 27.36 25.65
CA PHE A 22 -15.53 26.08 25.64
C PHE A 22 -16.48 24.87 25.57
N ALA A 23 -17.58 24.91 26.33
CA ALA A 23 -18.60 23.87 26.28
C ALA A 23 -19.24 23.77 24.88
N THR A 24 -19.53 24.92 24.26
CA THR A 24 -20.13 24.97 22.92
C THR A 24 -19.17 24.41 21.85
N VAL A 25 -17.89 24.79 21.88
CA VAL A 25 -16.88 24.26 20.96
C VAL A 25 -16.69 22.76 21.15
N SER A 26 -16.67 22.28 22.40
CA SER A 26 -16.54 20.85 22.70
C SER A 26 -17.71 20.04 22.15
N LEU A 27 -18.94 20.55 22.30
CA LEU A 27 -20.14 19.92 21.73
C LEU A 27 -20.10 19.88 20.20
N ILE A 28 -19.61 20.94 19.55
CA ILE A 28 -19.44 20.97 18.09
C ILE A 28 -18.42 19.92 17.63
N VAL A 29 -17.27 19.79 18.33
CA VAL A 29 -16.25 18.78 18.00
C VAL A 29 -16.82 17.36 18.16
N ILE A 30 -17.50 17.09 19.27
CA ILE A 30 -18.17 15.79 19.50
C ILE A 30 -19.22 15.52 18.41
N ALA A 31 -20.06 16.51 18.07
CA ALA A 31 -21.05 16.37 17.02
C ALA A 31 -20.41 16.16 15.64
N MET A 32 -19.27 16.78 15.34
CA MET A 32 -18.50 16.53 14.12
C MET A 32 -17.91 15.12 14.08
N ASP A 33 -17.43 14.60 15.20
CA ASP A 33 -16.93 13.21 15.29
C ASP A 33 -18.06 12.20 15.13
N PHE A 34 -19.21 12.42 15.79
CA PHE A 34 -20.41 11.60 15.59
C PHE A 34 -20.96 11.71 14.17
N TYR A 35 -20.96 12.90 13.56
CA TYR A 35 -21.40 13.08 12.18
C TYR A 35 -20.43 12.41 11.20
N LYS A 36 -19.12 12.45 11.45
CA LYS A 36 -18.11 11.70 10.68
C LYS A 36 -18.32 10.19 10.82
N ASP A 37 -18.66 9.69 12.00
CA ASP A 37 -18.94 8.27 12.21
C ASP A 37 -20.28 7.83 11.61
N TRP A 38 -21.30 8.70 11.63
CA TRP A 38 -22.63 8.40 11.07
C TRP A 38 -22.68 8.49 9.54
N THR A 39 -21.97 9.46 8.94
CA THR A 39 -21.91 9.65 7.47
C THR A 39 -20.86 8.80 6.78
N ARG A 40 -20.02 8.10 7.54
CA ARG A 40 -19.23 7.00 7.01
C ARG A 40 -20.14 5.77 6.96
N PRO A 41 -20.66 5.38 5.79
CA PRO A 41 -21.23 4.05 5.69
C PRO A 41 -20.16 3.04 6.13
N ASP A 42 -20.58 1.96 6.80
CA ASP A 42 -19.78 0.84 7.32
C ASP A 42 -18.99 0.12 6.21
N HIS A 43 -18.10 0.84 5.54
CA HIS A 43 -17.30 0.47 4.38
C HIS A 43 -15.83 0.81 4.61
N THR A 44 -15.49 1.40 5.76
CA THR A 44 -14.11 1.47 6.22
C THR A 44 -13.66 0.05 6.61
N PRO A 45 -12.56 -0.46 6.02
CA PRO A 45 -11.99 -1.72 6.47
C PRO A 45 -11.73 -1.61 7.97
N LEU A 46 -12.11 -2.67 8.71
CA LEU A 46 -12.11 -2.73 10.17
C LEU A 46 -10.94 -1.92 10.78
N PRO A 47 -11.21 -1.06 11.77
CA PRO A 47 -10.18 -0.40 12.55
C PRO A 47 -9.17 -1.44 13.04
N ASP A 48 -7.88 -1.08 13.03
CA ASP A 48 -6.81 -2.04 13.27
C ASP A 48 -6.96 -2.77 14.62
N HIS A 49 -7.52 -2.11 15.63
CA HIS A 49 -7.83 -2.71 16.93
C HIS A 49 -8.93 -3.78 16.85
N LYS A 50 -9.96 -3.62 16.01
CA LYS A 50 -11.01 -4.65 15.79
C LYS A 50 -10.47 -5.84 14.99
N VAL A 51 -9.59 -5.60 14.00
CA VAL A 51 -8.89 -6.69 13.29
C VAL A 51 -8.07 -7.54 14.27
N ILE A 52 -7.36 -6.90 15.20
CA ILE A 52 -6.54 -7.57 16.22
C ILE A 52 -7.38 -8.44 17.16
N GLU A 53 -8.52 -7.93 17.65
CA GLU A 53 -9.42 -8.68 18.54
C GLU A 53 -10.07 -9.89 17.83
N LEU A 54 -10.40 -9.73 16.55
CA LEU A 54 -11.06 -10.77 15.77
C LEU A 54 -10.08 -11.88 15.30
N VAL A 55 -8.80 -11.54 15.03
CA VAL A 55 -7.72 -12.51 14.75
C VAL A 55 -7.48 -13.41 15.95
N LYS A 56 -7.57 -12.85 17.17
CA LYS A 56 -7.44 -13.60 18.42
C LYS A 56 -8.52 -14.68 18.60
N ASN A 57 -9.70 -14.49 17.99
CA ASN A 57 -10.86 -15.36 18.15
C ASN A 57 -11.10 -16.34 16.98
N ASN A 58 -10.26 -16.32 15.94
CA ASN A 58 -10.30 -17.23 14.77
C ASN A 58 -11.65 -17.27 13.99
N LYS A 59 -12.49 -16.22 14.09
CA LYS A 59 -13.84 -16.15 13.47
C LYS A 59 -13.85 -15.47 12.09
N PHE A 60 -13.09 -16.00 11.13
CA PHE A 60 -13.03 -15.41 9.77
C PHE A 60 -13.31 -16.41 8.64
N ALA A 61 -13.95 -15.90 7.57
CA ALA A 61 -13.97 -16.50 6.25
C ALA A 61 -13.35 -15.55 5.22
N GLN A 62 -12.63 -16.12 4.25
CA GLN A 62 -12.17 -15.40 3.06
C GLN A 62 -13.32 -15.39 2.06
N THR A 63 -13.58 -14.22 1.48
CA THR A 63 -14.69 -14.02 0.57
C THR A 63 -14.19 -13.35 -0.69
N ILE A 64 -14.71 -13.76 -1.84
CA ILE A 64 -14.43 -13.05 -3.09
C ILE A 64 -15.05 -11.66 -2.97
N SER A 65 -14.24 -10.62 -3.16
CA SER A 65 -14.72 -9.25 -3.17
C SER A 65 -14.91 -8.81 -4.61
N TYR A 66 -16.16 -8.73 -5.05
CA TYR A 66 -16.50 -8.08 -6.31
C TYR A 66 -16.71 -6.57 -6.16
N GLU A 67 -16.70 -6.06 -4.91
CA GLU A 67 -16.83 -4.63 -4.60
C GLU A 67 -15.65 -3.79 -5.09
N ARG A 68 -14.48 -4.41 -5.29
CA ARG A 68 -13.25 -3.71 -5.67
C ARG A 68 -12.71 -4.33 -6.95
N GLY A 69 -12.97 -3.62 -8.04
CA GLY A 69 -12.38 -3.73 -9.37
C GLY A 69 -11.83 -5.09 -9.77
N PHE A 70 -12.53 -5.77 -10.68
CA PHE A 70 -11.84 -6.59 -11.65
C PHE A 70 -10.83 -5.70 -12.39
N TRP A 71 -9.54 -5.87 -12.13
CA TRP A 71 -8.53 -5.22 -12.95
C TRP A 71 -8.24 -6.13 -14.13
N ALA A 72 -8.93 -5.85 -15.23
CA ALA A 72 -8.45 -6.14 -16.56
C ALA A 72 -7.85 -4.83 -17.11
N TRP A 73 -6.72 -4.93 -17.77
CA TRP A 73 -6.15 -3.80 -18.49
C TRP A 73 -6.45 -3.94 -19.98
N THR A 74 -6.46 -2.80 -20.65
CA THR A 74 -6.77 -2.71 -22.08
C THR A 74 -5.71 -1.89 -22.77
N ASP A 75 -5.10 -2.49 -23.77
CA ASP A 75 -4.07 -1.87 -24.60
C ASP A 75 -4.67 -1.33 -25.90
N HIS A 76 -4.10 -0.23 -26.39
CA HIS A 76 -4.43 0.35 -27.68
C HIS A 76 -3.20 0.29 -28.57
N ILE A 77 -3.21 -0.63 -29.54
CA ILE A 77 -2.09 -0.87 -30.45
C ILE A 77 -2.35 -0.09 -31.74
N PRO A 78 -1.47 0.86 -32.13
CA PRO A 78 -1.55 1.53 -33.42
C PRO A 78 -1.46 0.51 -34.56
N GLN A 79 -2.32 0.67 -35.57
CA GLN A 79 -2.31 -0.13 -36.80
C GLN A 79 -1.68 0.67 -37.94
N GLU A 80 -1.24 -0.01 -39.00
CA GLU A 80 -0.63 0.61 -40.18
C GLU A 80 -1.60 1.56 -40.92
N ASP A 81 -2.91 1.32 -40.82
CA ASP A 81 -3.96 2.15 -41.40
C ASP A 81 -4.30 3.41 -40.56
N GLY A 82 -3.57 3.63 -39.46
CA GLY A 82 -3.80 4.74 -38.53
C GLY A 82 -4.91 4.49 -37.51
N SER A 83 -5.59 3.34 -37.55
CA SER A 83 -6.56 2.93 -36.53
C SER A 83 -5.86 2.43 -35.25
N LYS A 84 -6.62 2.30 -34.16
CA LYS A 84 -6.11 1.70 -32.91
C LYS A 84 -6.89 0.42 -32.63
N LYS A 85 -6.19 -0.71 -32.55
CA LYS A 85 -6.76 -1.99 -32.12
C LYS A 85 -6.75 -2.05 -30.60
N THR A 86 -7.94 -2.19 -30.02
CA THR A 86 -8.12 -2.42 -28.59
C THR A 86 -7.90 -3.90 -28.27
N VAL A 87 -6.97 -4.20 -27.38
CA VAL A 87 -6.70 -5.57 -26.90
C VAL A 87 -6.92 -5.59 -25.39
N THR A 88 -7.88 -6.38 -24.94
CA THR A 88 -8.13 -6.59 -23.52
C THR A 88 -7.26 -7.73 -23.01
N SER A 89 -6.68 -7.55 -21.83
CA SER A 89 -5.93 -8.59 -21.15
C SER A 89 -6.79 -9.84 -20.91
N PRO A 90 -6.21 -11.05 -21.08
CA PRO A 90 -6.88 -12.27 -20.65
C PRO A 90 -6.84 -12.45 -19.12
N TYR A 91 -6.11 -11.62 -18.39
CA TYR A 91 -5.94 -11.76 -16.95
C TYR A 91 -6.84 -10.79 -16.18
N TYR A 92 -7.49 -11.32 -15.16
CA TYR A 92 -8.30 -10.59 -14.20
C TYR A 92 -7.71 -10.76 -12.81
N ILE A 93 -7.42 -9.64 -12.17
CA ILE A 93 -6.98 -9.62 -10.78
C ILE A 93 -8.21 -9.47 -9.90
N ILE A 94 -8.42 -10.45 -9.03
CA ILE A 94 -9.60 -10.55 -8.16
C ILE A 94 -9.12 -10.44 -6.71
N PRO A 95 -9.30 -9.27 -6.06
CA PRO A 95 -8.96 -9.13 -4.65
C PRO A 95 -9.87 -9.99 -3.76
N VAL A 96 -9.30 -10.59 -2.73
CA VAL A 96 -10.02 -11.41 -1.75
C VAL A 96 -10.14 -10.63 -0.44
N SER A 97 -11.36 -10.39 0.02
CA SER A 97 -11.63 -9.66 1.27
C SER A 97 -11.82 -10.59 2.47
N GLN A 98 -11.96 -9.98 3.64
CA GLN A 98 -12.39 -10.63 4.88
C GLN A 98 -13.87 -10.37 5.11
N THR A 99 -14.59 -11.39 5.57
CA THR A 99 -15.83 -11.19 6.31
C THR A 99 -15.73 -11.81 7.69
N THR A 100 -16.28 -11.11 8.67
CA THR A 100 -16.37 -11.59 10.05
C THR A 100 -17.53 -12.56 10.15
N LEU A 101 -17.26 -13.76 10.64
CA LEU A 101 -18.30 -14.75 10.89
C LEU A 101 -18.99 -14.46 12.21
N LYS A 102 -20.31 -14.34 12.22
CA LYS A 102 -21.07 -14.26 13.48
C LYS A 102 -21.13 -15.64 14.15
N ASN A 103 -21.17 -16.71 13.36
CA ASN A 103 -21.16 -18.11 13.80
C ASN A 103 -20.52 -19.03 12.73
N GLU A 104 -20.17 -20.27 13.11
CA GLU A 104 -19.45 -21.21 12.24
C GLU A 104 -20.28 -21.69 11.03
N GLN A 105 -21.61 -21.76 11.20
CA GLN A 105 -22.59 -22.16 10.19
C GLN A 105 -22.71 -21.15 9.03
N GLU A 106 -22.27 -19.90 9.21
CA GLU A 106 -22.32 -18.87 8.17
C GLU A 106 -21.34 -19.16 7.01
N ARG A 107 -20.28 -19.97 7.24
CA ARG A 107 -19.26 -20.30 6.22
C ARG A 107 -19.84 -20.81 4.91
N GLU A 108 -20.90 -21.60 4.95
CA GLU A 108 -21.51 -22.22 3.77
C GLU A 108 -22.36 -21.23 2.95
N ASN A 109 -22.81 -20.12 3.54
CA ASN A 109 -23.78 -19.19 2.94
C ASN A 109 -23.17 -17.88 2.41
N ILE A 110 -21.86 -17.68 2.59
CA ILE A 110 -21.21 -16.39 2.37
C ILE A 110 -20.79 -16.15 0.91
N GLY A 111 -20.53 -17.21 0.13
CA GLY A 111 -19.88 -17.10 -1.19
C GLY A 111 -20.59 -16.23 -2.23
N LEU A 112 -21.90 -15.97 -2.06
CA LEU A 112 -22.73 -15.17 -2.97
C LEU A 112 -23.52 -14.04 -2.28
N ARG A 113 -23.79 -14.13 -0.98
CA ARG A 113 -24.71 -13.22 -0.26
C ARG A 113 -24.03 -12.04 0.43
N SER A 114 -22.70 -12.00 0.52
CA SER A 114 -21.97 -10.88 1.12
C SER A 114 -21.68 -9.71 0.16
N MET A 115 -22.37 -9.65 -0.99
CA MET A 115 -22.34 -8.54 -1.94
C MET A 115 -23.06 -7.31 -1.36
N LYS A 116 -22.48 -6.64 -0.37
CA LYS A 116 -22.76 -5.21 -0.19
C LYS A 116 -21.76 -4.42 -1.05
N MET A 117 -21.98 -3.12 -1.23
CA MET A 117 -21.35 -2.30 -2.24
C MET A 117 -20.85 -1.02 -1.56
N GLY A 118 -19.54 -0.94 -1.30
CA GLY A 118 -18.91 0.19 -0.59
C GLY A 118 -17.60 0.64 -1.22
N MET A 119 -17.68 1.59 -2.17
CA MET A 119 -16.53 2.29 -2.74
C MET A 119 -16.00 3.36 -1.79
N THR A 120 -14.68 3.47 -1.71
CA THR A 120 -14.00 4.78 -1.72
C THR A 120 -12.87 4.73 -2.76
N ASP A 121 -13.05 5.53 -3.82
CA ASP A 121 -12.12 5.98 -4.87
C ASP A 121 -11.01 5.04 -5.36
N ALA A 122 -11.29 4.35 -6.48
CA ALA A 122 -10.28 3.76 -7.34
C ALA A 122 -10.10 4.62 -8.60
N TYR A 123 -9.18 5.58 -8.54
CA TYR A 123 -8.60 6.19 -9.74
C TYR A 123 -7.46 5.29 -10.24
N TYR A 124 -7.33 5.18 -11.56
CA TYR A 124 -6.33 4.37 -12.28
C TYR A 124 -4.98 4.18 -11.55
N GLY A 125 -4.54 2.93 -11.39
CA GLY A 125 -3.14 2.58 -11.11
C GLY A 125 -2.70 2.50 -9.65
N ARG A 126 -3.54 2.84 -8.66
CA ARG A 126 -3.18 2.71 -7.24
C ARG A 126 -4.40 2.37 -6.39
N SER A 127 -4.70 1.08 -6.22
CA SER A 127 -5.72 0.67 -5.25
C SER A 127 -5.10 0.50 -3.87
N GLY A 128 -5.48 1.34 -2.91
CA GLY A 128 -5.24 1.12 -1.49
C GLY A 128 -6.35 0.24 -0.91
N GLY A 129 -6.03 -0.95 -0.41
CA GLY A 129 -7.02 -1.83 0.22
C GLY A 129 -6.40 -2.73 1.28
N LYS A 130 -7.23 -3.39 2.09
CA LYS A 130 -6.76 -4.40 3.06
C LYS A 130 -7.23 -5.78 2.58
N TYR A 131 -6.54 -6.38 1.62
CA TYR A 131 -6.96 -7.65 1.01
C TYR A 131 -6.23 -8.84 1.62
N ASN A 132 -6.92 -9.95 1.83
CA ASN A 132 -6.31 -11.15 2.40
C ASN A 132 -5.53 -12.02 1.42
N ASN A 133 -5.80 -11.80 0.14
CA ASN A 133 -5.18 -12.49 -0.97
C ASN A 133 -5.56 -11.82 -2.29
N ILE A 134 -4.98 -12.36 -3.35
CA ILE A 134 -5.32 -12.05 -4.73
C ILE A 134 -5.52 -13.38 -5.45
N LEU A 135 -6.59 -13.49 -6.22
CA LEU A 135 -6.73 -14.51 -7.24
C LEU A 135 -6.44 -13.89 -8.61
N ILE A 136 -5.72 -14.62 -9.45
CA ILE A 136 -5.53 -14.30 -10.86
C ILE A 136 -6.38 -15.27 -11.67
N TYR A 137 -7.32 -14.75 -12.42
CA TYR A 137 -8.13 -15.52 -13.35
C TYR A 137 -7.62 -15.27 -14.77
N ASN A 138 -7.29 -16.34 -15.50
CA ASN A 138 -6.84 -16.31 -16.89
C ASN A 138 -7.97 -16.84 -17.78
N THR A 139 -8.58 -15.98 -18.59
CA THR A 139 -9.71 -16.35 -19.46
C THR A 139 -9.30 -17.22 -20.63
N THR A 140 -8.04 -17.17 -21.07
CA THR A 140 -7.57 -17.96 -22.21
C THR A 140 -7.66 -19.45 -21.94
N ASN A 141 -7.36 -19.87 -20.71
CA ASN A 141 -7.37 -21.28 -20.30
C ASN A 141 -8.38 -21.57 -19.18
N ASN A 142 -9.21 -20.59 -18.80
CA ASN A 142 -10.20 -20.68 -17.73
C ASN A 142 -9.60 -21.14 -16.38
N SER A 143 -8.37 -20.70 -16.06
CA SER A 143 -7.67 -21.09 -14.82
C SER A 143 -7.70 -19.99 -13.77
N ILE A 144 -7.77 -20.40 -12.49
CA ILE A 144 -7.70 -19.49 -11.34
C ILE A 144 -6.50 -19.87 -10.48
N LYS A 145 -5.65 -18.88 -10.19
CA LYS A 145 -4.46 -19.03 -9.36
C LYS A 145 -4.55 -18.13 -8.13
N LYS A 146 -4.38 -18.72 -6.94
CA LYS A 146 -4.21 -17.97 -5.70
C LYS A 146 -2.75 -17.54 -5.57
N LEU A 147 -2.49 -16.24 -5.40
CA LEU A 147 -1.11 -15.74 -5.37
C LEU A 147 -0.38 -16.10 -4.07
N PHE A 148 -1.06 -16.10 -2.92
CA PHE A 148 -0.42 -16.36 -1.64
C PHE A 148 -1.05 -17.57 -0.93
N ASN A 149 -0.22 -18.54 -0.54
CA ASN A 149 -0.68 -19.69 0.27
C ASN A 149 -0.91 -19.32 1.74
N GLN A 150 -0.29 -18.23 2.20
CA GLN A 150 -0.45 -17.67 3.53
C GLN A 150 -1.46 -16.51 3.57
N ARG A 151 -1.93 -16.19 4.78
CA ARG A 151 -2.79 -15.02 5.02
C ARG A 151 -1.92 -13.77 5.12
N LEU A 152 -1.94 -12.96 4.07
CA LEU A 152 -1.26 -11.66 4.03
C LEU A 152 -2.30 -10.59 3.82
N LEU A 153 -2.00 -9.39 4.31
CA LEU A 153 -2.74 -8.23 3.93
C LEU A 153 -2.03 -7.54 2.77
N VAL A 154 -2.64 -7.50 1.59
CA VAL A 154 -2.16 -6.73 0.43
C VAL A 154 -2.68 -5.31 0.55
N ARG A 155 -1.75 -4.36 0.67
CA ARG A 155 -2.02 -2.93 0.86
C ARG A 155 -2.15 -2.18 -0.44
N HIS A 156 -1.22 -2.43 -1.35
CA HIS A 156 -1.16 -1.78 -2.66
C HIS A 156 -0.89 -2.79 -3.76
N ILE A 157 -1.52 -2.56 -4.90
CA ILE A 157 -1.35 -3.30 -6.14
C ILE A 157 -1.16 -2.25 -7.23
N ASN A 158 -0.02 -2.28 -7.90
CA ASN A 158 0.27 -1.42 -9.04
C ASN A 158 0.60 -2.30 -10.25
N ILE A 159 -0.10 -2.08 -11.35
CA ILE A 159 0.11 -2.83 -12.59
C ILE A 159 0.95 -1.99 -13.52
N HIS A 160 2.10 -2.53 -13.90
CA HIS A 160 3.01 -1.90 -14.82
C HIS A 160 3.17 -2.73 -16.09
N LYS A 161 3.33 -2.04 -17.22
CA LYS A 161 3.53 -2.64 -18.53
C LYS A 161 4.96 -2.37 -19.00
N TYR A 162 5.65 -3.39 -19.45
CA TYR A 162 6.94 -3.30 -20.13
C TYR A 162 6.88 -4.14 -21.41
N HIS A 163 7.02 -3.49 -22.56
CA HIS A 163 6.67 -4.07 -23.87
C HIS A 163 5.29 -4.76 -23.82
N ASP A 164 5.20 -6.02 -24.25
CA ASP A 164 3.93 -6.78 -24.25
C ASP A 164 3.68 -7.52 -22.93
N SER A 165 4.58 -7.38 -21.95
CA SER A 165 4.47 -8.02 -20.64
C SER A 165 3.93 -7.07 -19.58
N HIS A 166 3.16 -7.64 -18.66
CA HIS A 166 2.61 -6.94 -17.51
C HIS A 166 3.18 -7.51 -16.22
N PHE A 167 3.31 -6.65 -15.23
CA PHE A 167 3.84 -6.96 -13.91
C PHE A 167 2.94 -6.34 -12.85
N ALA A 168 2.59 -7.10 -11.81
CA ALA A 168 1.96 -6.55 -10.61
C ALA A 168 3.00 -6.37 -9.52
N LEU A 169 3.17 -5.12 -9.09
CA LEU A 169 3.96 -4.72 -7.95
C LEU A 169 3.05 -4.69 -6.72
N LEU A 170 3.34 -5.56 -5.75
CA LEU A 170 2.49 -5.82 -4.60
C LEU A 170 3.21 -5.37 -3.33
N GLN A 171 2.52 -4.61 -2.50
CA GLN A 171 2.95 -4.29 -1.14
C GLN A 171 2.05 -5.01 -0.15
N THR A 172 2.64 -5.77 0.76
CA THR A 172 1.92 -6.64 1.68
C THR A 172 2.49 -6.56 3.09
N PHE A 173 1.73 -7.01 4.08
CA PHE A 173 2.23 -7.23 5.45
C PHE A 173 1.58 -8.46 6.06
N ARG A 174 2.27 -9.08 7.02
CA ARG A 174 1.75 -10.28 7.69
C ARG A 174 0.74 -9.88 8.76
N LEU A 175 -0.37 -10.61 8.85
CA LEU A 175 -1.39 -10.33 9.87
C LEU A 175 -0.85 -10.52 11.30
N SER A 176 0.09 -11.44 11.51
CA SER A 176 0.71 -11.69 12.82
C SER A 176 1.46 -10.47 13.36
N GLU A 177 1.97 -9.60 12.48
CA GLU A 177 2.78 -8.43 12.83
C GLU A 177 1.92 -7.20 13.19
N ILE A 178 0.62 -7.24 12.89
CA ILE A 178 -0.33 -6.17 13.25
C ILE A 178 -0.56 -6.11 14.76
N LYS A 179 -0.44 -7.26 15.46
CA LYS A 179 -0.76 -7.40 16.89
C LYS A 179 0.10 -6.49 17.78
N ASP A 180 1.34 -6.24 17.37
CA ASP A 180 2.36 -5.56 18.18
C ASP A 180 2.71 -4.16 17.68
N ARG A 181 1.84 -3.56 16.84
CA ARG A 181 2.02 -2.28 16.13
C ARG A 181 2.98 -1.28 16.80
N LYS A 182 4.27 -1.48 16.55
CA LYS A 182 5.22 -0.39 16.41
C LYS A 182 5.00 0.18 15.00
N LYS A 183 5.07 1.50 14.91
CA LYS A 183 4.72 2.34 13.75
C LYS A 183 5.53 2.00 12.48
N ASP A 184 6.55 1.16 12.61
CA ASP A 184 7.61 0.91 11.62
C ASP A 184 7.65 -0.55 11.13
N THR A 185 6.49 -1.22 11.04
CA THR A 185 6.42 -2.62 10.59
C THR A 185 6.94 -2.75 9.15
N LEU A 186 7.86 -3.70 8.93
CA LEU A 186 8.46 -3.98 7.62
C LEU A 186 7.40 -4.51 6.66
N ASP A 187 7.16 -3.77 5.57
CA ASP A 187 6.32 -4.25 4.48
C ASP A 187 7.08 -5.30 3.65
N ASP A 188 6.40 -6.37 3.27
CA ASP A 188 6.87 -7.35 2.30
C ASP A 188 6.44 -6.91 0.89
N TYR A 189 7.39 -6.83 -0.04
CA TYR A 189 7.14 -6.46 -1.43
C TYR A 189 7.27 -7.67 -2.36
N TYR A 190 6.38 -7.78 -3.34
CA TYR A 190 6.40 -8.86 -4.33
C TYR A 190 6.21 -8.31 -5.74
N ILE A 191 6.75 -9.04 -6.71
CA ILE A 191 6.56 -8.80 -8.14
C ILE A 191 5.93 -10.05 -8.73
N TYR A 192 4.78 -9.89 -9.38
CA TYR A 192 4.14 -10.96 -10.14
C TYR A 192 4.24 -10.67 -11.64
N SER A 193 4.88 -11.57 -12.39
CA SER A 193 4.92 -11.51 -13.85
C SER A 193 3.72 -12.27 -14.41
N PHE A 194 2.91 -11.61 -15.24
CA PHE A 194 1.76 -12.25 -15.87
C PHE A 194 2.19 -13.19 -17.01
N ALA A 195 3.29 -12.89 -17.70
CA ALA A 195 3.80 -13.73 -18.78
C ALA A 195 4.35 -15.08 -18.28
N SER A 196 5.09 -15.08 -17.17
CA SER A 196 5.65 -16.29 -16.56
C SER A 196 4.77 -16.89 -15.45
N GLU A 197 3.67 -16.22 -15.12
CA GLU A 197 2.80 -16.50 -13.96
C GLU A 197 3.58 -16.70 -12.64
N LYS A 198 4.74 -16.05 -12.49
CA LYS A 198 5.63 -16.25 -11.34
C LYS A 198 5.53 -15.08 -10.36
N LEU A 199 5.32 -15.41 -9.09
CA LEU A 199 5.42 -14.49 -7.97
C LEU A 199 6.82 -14.57 -7.38
N SER A 200 7.50 -13.43 -7.28
CA SER A 200 8.83 -13.31 -6.67
C SER A 200 8.77 -12.32 -5.52
N LYS A 201 9.31 -12.71 -4.36
CA LYS A 201 9.49 -11.77 -3.25
C LYS A 201 10.67 -10.85 -3.58
N LEU A 202 10.47 -9.55 -3.46
CA LEU A 202 11.55 -8.58 -3.55
C LEU A 202 12.36 -8.65 -2.26
N ALA A 203 13.56 -9.21 -2.32
CA ALA A 203 14.46 -9.29 -1.18
C ALA A 203 15.51 -8.18 -1.30
N VAL A 204 15.29 -7.06 -0.60
CA VAL A 204 16.31 -6.02 -0.42
C VAL A 204 16.50 -5.84 1.09
N PRO A 205 17.48 -6.56 1.69
CA PRO A 205 17.56 -6.75 3.15
C PRO A 205 17.77 -5.46 3.96
N GLU A 206 18.10 -4.35 3.31
CA GLU A 206 18.43 -3.06 3.95
C GLU A 206 17.37 -1.98 3.71
N LEU A 207 16.31 -2.27 2.96
CA LEU A 207 15.34 -1.26 2.57
C LEU A 207 14.03 -1.37 3.33
N ASN A 208 13.59 -0.23 3.86
CA ASN A 208 12.21 -0.03 4.28
C ASN A 208 11.55 1.12 3.51
N ASN A 209 10.22 1.24 3.62
CA ASN A 209 9.42 2.27 2.95
C ASN A 209 9.72 2.35 1.43
N ILE A 210 9.64 1.19 0.76
CA ILE A 210 9.97 1.06 -0.65
C ILE A 210 8.91 1.73 -1.52
N SER A 211 9.39 2.47 -2.50
CA SER A 211 8.60 3.05 -3.58
C SER A 211 9.19 2.62 -4.92
N PHE A 212 8.31 2.39 -5.89
CA PHE A 212 8.68 2.02 -7.26
C PHE A 212 8.56 3.22 -8.17
N ILE A 213 9.58 3.47 -8.97
CA ILE A 213 9.60 4.48 -10.04
C ILE A 213 9.75 3.70 -11.35
N THR A 214 8.71 3.72 -12.18
CA THR A 214 8.61 2.86 -13.35
C THR A 214 8.53 3.70 -14.63
N ASP A 215 9.18 3.24 -15.69
CA ASP A 215 9.08 3.80 -17.04
C ASP A 215 8.94 2.63 -18.03
N GLN A 216 7.93 2.70 -18.90
CA GLN A 216 7.62 1.62 -19.84
C GLN A 216 8.68 1.43 -20.93
N ASN A 217 9.54 2.43 -21.13
CA ASN A 217 10.60 2.42 -22.14
C ASN A 217 11.95 1.92 -21.61
N LEU A 218 12.08 1.75 -20.29
CA LEU A 218 13.32 1.30 -19.68
C LEU A 218 13.25 -0.20 -19.38
N PRO A 219 14.34 -0.96 -19.58
CA PRO A 219 14.40 -2.38 -19.26
C PRO A 219 14.45 -2.67 -17.75
N TYR A 220 14.16 -1.66 -16.93
CA TYR A 220 14.18 -1.73 -15.49
C TYR A 220 13.18 -0.75 -14.88
N PHE A 221 12.82 -1.01 -13.63
CA PHE A 221 12.29 0.03 -12.74
C PHE A 221 13.24 0.31 -11.59
N LEU A 222 13.15 1.54 -11.09
CA LEU A 222 13.87 1.99 -9.92
C LEU A 222 13.11 1.62 -8.65
N ILE A 223 13.81 0.99 -7.72
CA ILE A 223 13.38 0.74 -6.35
C ILE A 223 14.06 1.80 -5.49
N ARG A 224 13.27 2.62 -4.81
CA ARG A 224 13.77 3.57 -3.82
C ARG A 224 13.29 3.16 -2.44
N GLY A 225 14.22 2.86 -1.54
CA GLY A 225 13.92 2.61 -0.13
C GLY A 225 14.81 3.41 0.80
N ARG A 226 14.40 3.54 2.06
CA ARG A 226 15.20 4.13 3.13
C ARG A 226 16.12 3.08 3.74
N ILE A 227 17.32 3.52 4.11
CA ILE A 227 18.26 2.74 4.91
C ILE A 227 18.13 3.19 6.37
N ASP A 228 18.14 2.24 7.29
CA ASP A 228 18.35 2.53 8.72
C ASP A 228 19.84 2.79 8.92
N PHE A 229 20.24 4.07 8.86
CA PHE A 229 21.66 4.44 8.84
C PHE A 229 22.32 4.30 10.22
N ASP A 230 21.58 4.57 11.29
CA ASP A 230 22.10 4.50 12.66
C ASP A 230 21.82 3.15 13.36
N GLY A 231 21.10 2.24 12.69
CA GLY A 231 20.85 0.87 13.15
C GLY A 231 19.93 0.82 14.37
N ASN A 232 19.06 1.82 14.53
CA ASN A 232 18.20 1.95 15.70
C ASN A 232 16.80 1.32 15.51
N ASP A 233 16.57 0.66 14.36
CA ASP A 233 15.30 0.07 13.91
C ASP A 233 14.14 1.09 13.78
N LYS A 234 14.44 2.38 13.68
CA LYS A 234 13.48 3.47 13.51
C LYS A 234 13.90 4.34 12.34
N PHE A 235 12.96 4.57 11.44
CA PHE A 235 13.22 5.39 10.27
C PHE A 235 12.89 6.85 10.57
N ASP A 236 13.89 7.72 10.58
CA ASP A 236 13.74 9.16 10.81
C ASP A 236 13.63 9.96 9.49
N HIS A 237 13.58 11.29 9.56
CA HIS A 237 13.48 12.12 8.35
C HIS A 237 14.84 12.33 7.66
N TYR A 238 15.94 12.11 8.36
CA TYR A 238 17.32 12.28 7.91
C TYR A 238 17.92 11.01 7.31
N ASP A 239 17.28 9.85 7.51
CA ASP A 239 17.71 8.60 6.91
C ASP A 239 17.84 8.69 5.39
N PRO A 240 19.00 8.28 4.84
CA PRO A 240 19.25 8.35 3.42
C PRO A 240 18.40 7.33 2.65
N TYR A 241 18.16 7.64 1.39
CA TYR A 241 17.59 6.68 0.45
C TYR A 241 18.69 5.96 -0.32
N ARG A 242 18.47 4.67 -0.57
CA ARG A 242 19.23 3.89 -1.55
C ARG A 242 18.34 3.55 -2.74
N LEU A 243 18.94 3.60 -3.92
CA LEU A 243 18.27 3.22 -5.15
C LEU A 243 18.80 1.87 -5.63
N PHE A 244 17.92 1.08 -6.22
CA PHE A 244 18.25 -0.15 -6.91
C PHE A 244 17.49 -0.21 -8.23
N LEU A 245 18.02 -0.95 -9.19
CA LEU A 245 17.34 -1.28 -10.43
C LEU A 245 16.83 -2.71 -10.32
N TRP A 246 15.60 -2.94 -10.74
CA TRP A 246 15.09 -4.29 -11.00
C TRP A 246 14.90 -4.45 -12.51
N ASN A 247 15.57 -5.42 -13.12
CA ASN A 247 15.53 -5.64 -14.55
C ASN A 247 14.33 -6.50 -14.96
N TYR A 248 13.54 -6.05 -15.95
CA TYR A 248 12.33 -6.76 -16.40
C TYR A 248 12.61 -8.09 -17.10
N GLU A 249 13.77 -8.25 -17.70
CA GLU A 249 14.15 -9.43 -18.48
C GLU A 249 14.88 -10.45 -17.61
N SER A 250 15.92 -10.02 -16.89
CA SER A 250 16.74 -10.91 -16.06
C SER A 250 16.13 -11.18 -14.68
N HIS A 251 15.21 -10.32 -14.23
CA HIS A 251 14.62 -10.31 -12.88
C HIS A 251 15.62 -10.07 -11.75
N ASP A 252 16.82 -9.58 -12.07
CA ASP A 252 17.87 -9.27 -11.09
C ASP A 252 17.70 -7.88 -10.49
N ILE A 253 18.24 -7.74 -9.27
CA ILE A 253 18.33 -6.47 -8.54
C ILE A 253 19.79 -6.04 -8.49
N SER A 254 20.07 -4.79 -8.83
CA SER A 254 21.41 -4.21 -8.71
C SER A 254 21.38 -2.83 -8.04
N PRO A 255 22.39 -2.45 -7.25
CA PRO A 255 22.51 -1.09 -6.70
C PRO A 255 22.55 -0.02 -7.79
N PHE A 256 22.00 1.16 -7.50
CA PHE A 256 22.08 2.33 -8.36
C PHE A 256 22.37 3.62 -7.57
N PRO A 257 23.37 4.43 -7.98
CA PRO A 257 24.42 4.05 -8.92
C PRO A 257 25.18 2.81 -8.44
N GLY A 258 25.84 2.08 -9.35
CA GLY A 258 26.56 0.86 -8.98
C GLY A 258 27.65 1.14 -7.93
N ASP A 259 28.03 0.12 -7.16
CA ASP A 259 28.93 0.28 -6.01
C ASP A 259 30.26 0.95 -6.38
N ALA A 260 30.85 0.63 -7.55
CA ALA A 260 32.06 1.28 -8.05
C ALA A 260 31.91 2.80 -8.23
N ILE A 261 30.79 3.26 -8.79
CA ILE A 261 30.50 4.69 -8.95
C ILE A 261 30.29 5.32 -7.57
N THR A 262 29.58 4.62 -6.67
CA THR A 262 29.35 5.11 -5.31
C THR A 262 30.66 5.31 -4.55
N GLU A 263 31.59 4.36 -4.65
CA GLU A 263 32.93 4.47 -4.08
C GLU A 263 33.73 5.63 -4.68
N ASP A 264 33.68 5.80 -6.00
CA ASP A 264 34.37 6.89 -6.68
C ASP A 264 33.81 8.27 -6.26
N LEU A 265 32.49 8.39 -6.15
CA LEU A 265 31.83 9.60 -5.63
C LEU A 265 32.25 9.88 -4.18
N GLN A 266 32.33 8.84 -3.34
CA GLN A 266 32.76 8.98 -1.95
C GLN A 266 34.22 9.45 -1.87
N LYS A 267 35.12 8.86 -2.67
CA LYS A 267 36.53 9.27 -2.77
C LYS A 267 36.68 10.73 -3.20
N ILE A 268 35.89 11.18 -4.18
CA ILE A 268 35.87 12.60 -4.59
C ILE A 268 35.46 13.50 -3.41
N LEU A 269 34.40 13.14 -2.68
CA LEU A 269 33.93 13.92 -1.53
C LEU A 269 34.93 13.97 -0.39
N GLU A 270 35.73 12.92 -0.21
CA GLU A 270 36.81 12.83 0.77
C GLU A 270 38.12 13.50 0.31
N GLY A 271 38.15 14.09 -0.90
CA GLY A 271 39.33 14.77 -1.45
C GLY A 271 40.41 13.82 -1.97
N GLN A 272 40.08 12.56 -2.25
CA GLN A 272 41.00 11.60 -2.84
C GLN A 272 41.01 11.72 -4.37
N ASN A 273 42.20 11.74 -4.99
CA ASN A 273 42.33 11.78 -6.46
C ASN A 273 41.92 10.43 -7.07
N LEU A 274 40.93 10.45 -7.97
CA LEU A 274 40.59 9.26 -8.75
C LEU A 274 41.72 8.94 -9.74
N THR A 275 42.19 7.69 -9.71
CA THR A 275 43.11 7.22 -10.75
C THR A 275 42.25 6.90 -11.97
N PRO A 276 42.48 7.51 -13.16
CA PRO A 276 41.67 7.23 -14.33
C PRO A 276 41.77 5.74 -14.68
N PRO A 277 40.67 5.10 -15.13
CA PRO A 277 40.69 3.70 -15.53
C PRO A 277 41.75 3.53 -16.63
N LYS A 278 42.66 2.56 -16.44
CA LYS A 278 43.62 2.18 -17.47
C LYS A 278 42.82 1.76 -18.70
N SER A 279 42.93 2.52 -19.78
CA SER A 279 42.31 2.15 -21.06
C SER A 279 42.88 0.79 -21.48
N SER A 280 42.04 -0.26 -21.44
CA SER A 280 42.30 -1.49 -22.16
C SER A 280 42.21 -1.17 -23.65
N ARG A 281 43.37 -1.10 -24.32
CA ARG A 281 43.47 -1.24 -25.78
C ARG A 281 43.27 -2.70 -26.16
#